data_AF-A0A3M1FBI1-F1
#
_entry.id   AF-A0A3M1FBI1-F1
#
_cell.length_a   1.000
_cell.length_b   1.000
_cell.length_c   1.000
_cell.angle_alpha   90.00
_cell.angle_beta   90.00
_cell.angle_gamma   90.00
#
_symmetry.space_group_name_H-M   'P 1'
#
loop_
_entity.id
_entity.type
_entity.pdbx_description
1 polymer ?
#
loop_
_entity_poly.entity_id
_entity_poly.type
_entity_poly.pdbx_seq_one_letter_code
_entity_poly.pdbx_strand_id
1 'polypeptide(L)' 'MTMHVKGFDSVAALGKYYGGEVFRSIADDRLYVYNARQNVWLCYRWTRGKREVRFVGEHLGELPLVTQIYPRLG' A
#
# COMPACT_ATOMS: atom_id res chain seq x y z
N MET A 1 15.37 -14.40 3.08
CA MET A 1 14.31 -13.77 3.90
C MET A 1 13.91 -12.48 3.21
N THR A 2 12.65 -12.34 2.81
CA THR A 2 12.21 -11.17 2.06
C THR A 2 11.82 -10.06 3.03
N MET A 3 12.43 -8.89 2.85
CA MET A 3 12.38 -7.79 3.82
C MET A 3 11.35 -6.76 3.37
N HIS A 4 10.17 -6.80 4.00
CA HIS A 4 9.11 -5.79 3.82
C HIS A 4 9.27 -4.69 4.88
N VAL A 5 9.09 -3.43 4.47
CA VAL A 5 9.09 -2.32 5.44
C VAL A 5 7.78 -2.36 6.23
N LYS A 6 7.91 -2.42 7.55
CA LYS A 6 6.78 -2.64 8.47
C LYS A 6 5.85 -1.43 8.60
N GLY A 7 6.36 -0.22 8.35
CA GLY A 7 5.64 1.02 8.63
C GLY A 7 6.09 2.20 7.78
N PHE A 8 5.16 3.10 7.49
CA PHE A 8 5.39 4.40 6.83
C PHE A 8 4.59 5.49 7.55
N ASP A 9 5.07 6.74 7.50
CA ASP A 9 4.38 7.90 8.07
C ASP A 9 3.29 8.47 7.15
N SER A 10 3.29 8.08 5.88
CA SER A 10 2.43 8.65 4.84
C SER A 10 2.27 7.71 3.65
N VAL A 11 1.17 7.90 2.91
CA VAL A 11 0.93 7.20 1.63
C VAL A 11 2.01 7.56 0.60
N ALA A 12 2.49 8.81 0.61
CA ALA A 12 3.55 9.25 -0.30
C ALA A 12 4.87 8.54 -0.01
N ALA A 13 5.24 8.35 1.27
CA ALA A 13 6.43 7.59 1.65
C ALA A 13 6.32 6.12 1.20
N LEU A 14 5.15 5.50 1.39
CA LEU A 14 4.87 4.14 0.90
C LEU A 14 5.07 4.02 -0.62
N GLY A 15 4.42 4.88 -1.39
CA GLY A 15 4.50 4.86 -2.86
C GLY A 15 5.92 5.12 -3.37
N LYS A 16 6.62 6.11 -2.80
CA LYS A 16 8.02 6.43 -3.16
C LYS A 16 8.96 5.26 -2.88
N TYR A 17 8.80 4.56 -1.75
CA TYR A 17 9.68 3.44 -1.39
C TYR A 17 9.59 2.29 -2.40
N TYR A 18 8.38 1.96 -2.85
CA TYR A 18 8.17 0.90 -3.85
C TYR A 18 8.21 1.41 -5.30
N GLY A 19 8.43 2.72 -5.50
CA GLY A 19 8.56 3.34 -6.82
C GLY A 19 7.26 3.31 -7.64
N GLY A 20 6.10 3.35 -6.97
CA GLY A 20 4.82 3.10 -7.64
C GLY A 20 3.62 3.78 -7.00
N GLU A 21 2.47 3.48 -7.58
CA GLU A 21 1.18 3.99 -7.20
C GLU A 21 0.68 3.30 -5.92
N VAL A 22 -0.08 4.06 -5.12
CA VAL A 22 -0.79 3.49 -3.97
C VAL A 22 -2.28 3.56 -4.26
N PHE A 23 -2.91 2.40 -4.15
CA PHE A 23 -4.34 2.21 -4.33
C PHE A 23 -5.01 2.01 -2.98
N ARG A 24 -6.26 2.44 -2.87
CA ARG A 24 -7.08 2.26 -1.67
C ARG A 24 -8.34 1.49 -2.00
N SER A 25 -8.59 0.42 -1.27
CA SER A 25 -9.83 -0.35 -1.34
C SER A 25 -10.99 0.50 -0.82
N ILE A 26 -12.07 0.53 -1.58
CA ILE A 26 -13.30 1.24 -1.17
C ILE A 26 -14.09 0.46 -0.12
N ALA A 27 -13.84 -0.84 0.02
CA ALA A 27 -14.60 -1.73 0.90
C ALA A 27 -14.10 -1.70 2.35
N ASP A 28 -12.79 -1.56 2.55
CA ASP A 28 -12.17 -1.73 3.87
C ASP A 28 -10.97 -0.81 4.15
N ASP A 29 -10.77 0.23 3.32
CA ASP A 29 -9.73 1.26 3.48
C ASP A 29 -8.29 0.71 3.49
N ARG A 30 -8.09 -0.55 3.06
CA ARG A 30 -6.76 -1.13 2.83
C ARG A 30 -6.02 -0.39 1.73
N LEU A 31 -4.71 -0.29 1.90
CA LEU A 31 -3.79 0.32 0.94
C LEU A 31 -3.02 -0.79 0.21
N TYR A 32 -2.88 -0.64 -1.10
CA TYR A 32 -2.17 -1.59 -1.95
C TYR A 32 -1.07 -0.87 -2.71
N VAL A 33 0.12 -1.47 -2.73
CA VAL A 33 1.26 -1.00 -3.51
C VAL A 33 1.91 -2.19 -4.20
N TYR A 34 2.36 -2.00 -5.43
CA TYR A 34 3.02 -3.06 -6.18
C TYR A 34 4.51 -3.12 -5.84
N ASN A 35 5.01 -4.29 -5.49
CA ASN A 35 6.44 -4.53 -5.33
C ASN A 35 6.99 -5.26 -6.55
N ALA A 36 7.56 -4.49 -7.49
CA ALA A 36 8.10 -5.02 -8.74
C ALA A 36 9.28 -6.00 -8.55
N ARG A 37 10.02 -5.92 -7.42
CA ARG A 37 11.15 -6.83 -7.16
C ARG A 37 10.70 -8.25 -6.86
N GLN A 38 9.51 -8.38 -6.27
CA GLN A 38 8.92 -9.67 -5.88
C GLN A 38 7.73 -10.05 -6.75
N ASN A 39 7.33 -9.17 -7.67
CA ASN A 39 6.16 -9.36 -8.53
C ASN A 39 4.88 -9.66 -7.72
N VAL A 40 4.64 -8.87 -6.65
CA VAL A 40 3.53 -9.10 -5.71
C VAL A 40 2.89 -7.78 -5.27
N TRP A 41 1.59 -7.85 -4.95
CA TRP A 41 0.89 -6.76 -4.27
C TRP A 41 1.12 -6.83 -2.77
N LEU A 42 1.44 -5.69 -2.16
CA LEU A 42 1.57 -5.58 -0.71
C LEU A 42 0.39 -4.82 -0.14
N CYS A 43 -0.17 -5.35 0.94
CA CYS A 43 -1.28 -4.77 1.66
C CYS A 43 -0.78 -4.02 2.89
N TYR A 44 -1.27 -2.80 3.04
CA TYR A 44 -1.02 -1.90 4.17
C TYR A 44 -2.33 -1.37 4.72
N ARG A 45 -2.31 -0.82 5.94
CA ARG A 45 -3.46 -0.12 6.54
C ARG A 45 -3.02 1.01 7.45
N TRP A 46 -3.84 2.04 7.59
CA TRP A 46 -3.67 3.01 8.67
C TRP A 46 -3.94 2.37 10.03
N THR A 47 -3.10 2.68 11.01
CA THR A 47 -3.35 2.35 12.41
C THR A 47 -4.39 3.28 13.01
N ARG A 48 -5.13 2.81 14.04
CA ARG A 48 -6.06 3.66 14.80
C ARG A 48 -5.29 4.88 15.32
N GLY A 49 -5.75 6.08 14.97
CA GLY A 49 -5.05 7.35 15.22
C GLY A 49 -4.33 7.95 14.02
N LYS A 50 -4.30 7.28 12.85
CA LYS A 50 -3.82 7.75 11.53
C LYS A 50 -2.37 8.27 11.47
N ARG A 51 -1.50 7.90 12.41
CA ARG A 51 -0.09 8.36 12.41
C ARG A 51 0.86 7.44 11.65
N GLU A 52 0.44 6.22 11.35
CA GLU A 52 1.31 5.22 10.73
C GLU A 52 0.52 4.27 9.82
N VAL A 53 1.06 4.05 8.62
CA VAL A 53 0.65 3.05 7.64
C VAL A 53 1.46 1.77 7.91
N ARG A 54 0.81 0.68 8.31
CA ARG A 54 1.46 -0.59 8.66
C ARG A 54 1.23 -1.68 7.64
N PHE A 55 2.25 -2.50 7.45
CA PHE A 55 2.17 -3.72 6.65
C PHE A 55 1.17 -4.71 7.27
N VAL A 56 0.33 -5.29 6.44
CA VAL A 56 -0.66 -6.31 6.81
C VAL A 56 -0.25 -7.66 6.25
N GLY A 57 0.19 -7.72 5.00
CA GLY A 57 0.54 -8.96 4.33
C GLY A 57 0.69 -8.78 2.82
N GLU A 58 0.97 -9.88 2.14
CA GLU A 58 0.93 -9.95 0.67
C GLU A 58 -0.50 -10.20 0.20
N HIS A 59 -0.85 -9.64 -0.96
CA HIS A 59 -2.12 -9.88 -1.63
C HIS A 59 -1.84 -10.65 -2.92
N LEU A 60 -2.51 -11.80 -3.08
CA LEU A 60 -2.36 -12.67 -4.24
C LEU A 60 -3.61 -12.53 -5.12
N GLY A 61 -3.40 -12.47 -6.44
CA GLY A 61 -4.47 -12.33 -7.42
C GLY A 61 -4.86 -10.88 -7.68
N GLU A 62 -6.06 -10.70 -8.23
CA GLU A 62 -6.58 -9.39 -8.61
C GLU A 62 -6.89 -8.54 -7.38
N LEU A 63 -6.67 -7.23 -7.51
CA LEU A 63 -7.06 -6.27 -6.48
C LEU A 63 -8.59 -6.15 -6.42
N PRO A 64 -9.16 -5.86 -5.23
CA PRO A 64 -10.56 -5.47 -5.13
C PRO A 64 -10.81 -4.14 -5.88
N LEU A 65 -12.05 -3.66 -5.87
CA LEU A 65 -12.34 -2.32 -6.38
C LEU A 65 -11.56 -1.28 -5.58
N VAL A 66 -10.65 -0.58 -6.25
CA VAL A 66 -9.72 0.37 -5.66
C VAL A 66 -9.74 1.71 -6.37
N THR A 67 -9.31 2.75 -5.67
CA THR A 67 -9.02 4.06 -6.24
C THR A 67 -7.55 4.37 -6.02
N GLN A 68 -6.86 4.89 -7.05
CA GLN A 68 -5.52 5.43 -6.90
C GLN A 68 -5.56 6.68 -6.01
N ILE A 69 -4.78 6.66 -4.92
CA ILE A 69 -4.70 7.79 -3.97
C ILE A 69 -3.33 8.46 -3.96
N TYR A 70 -2.33 7.86 -4.62
CA TYR A 70 -1.00 8.43 -4.82
C TYR A 70 -0.36 7.90 -6.13
N PRO A 71 0.29 8.77 -6.94
CA PRO A 71 0.21 10.23 -6.85
C PRO A 71 -1.25 10.68 -6.99
N ARG A 72 -1.61 11.82 -6.38
CA ARG A 72 -2.94 12.39 -6.58
C ARG A 72 -3.00 12.86 -8.03
N LEU A 73 -3.85 12.22 -8.82
CA LEU A 73 -4.20 12.71 -10.15
C LEU A 73 -5.02 13.99 -9.92
N GLY A 74 -4.48 15.12 -10.39
CA GLY A 74 -5.10 16.44 -10.27
C GLY A 74 -6.30 16.60 -11.17
#